data_AF-A0A550I3N3-F1
#
_entry.id   AF-A0A550I3N3-F1
#
_cell.length_a   1.000
_cell.length_b   1.000
_cell.length_c   1.000
_cell.angle_alpha   90.00
_cell.angle_beta   90.00
_cell.angle_gamma   90.00
#
_symmetry.space_group_name_H-M   'P 1'
#
loop_
_entity.id
_entity.type
_entity.pdbx_description
1 polymer ?
#
loop_
_entity_poly.entity_id
_entity_poly.type
_entity_poly.pdbx_seq_one_letter_code
_entity_poly.pdbx_strand_id
1 'polypeptide(L)'
;MRTLIILLCFTACLMACNNSGKEKDDFSAENDSKEFKNDPGSSIQDQHIVAEEKKKTEIDRTENSNSATAIPGTYFNTEHQEDTSCKCYCLEVATNGTSELCLKENEMYINARFQQDGNNINIFYNGRTAKTTAEKIPWEKFETGMPIAVLSPETNGDLKLDWKGFRIDGEIAIDYALLGKKTLEGTYKKK
;
A
#
# COMPACT_ATOMS: atom_id res chain seq x y z
N MET A 1 27.11 -27.97 50.54
CA MET A 1 28.16 -27.08 49.98
C MET A 1 28.59 -27.54 48.58
N ARG A 2 27.70 -27.48 47.57
CA ARG A 2 28.06 -27.72 46.15
C ARG A 2 27.32 -26.79 45.16
N THR A 3 26.56 -25.83 45.67
CA THR A 3 25.63 -25.00 44.89
C THR A 3 26.08 -23.52 44.77
N LEU A 4 27.36 -23.22 45.00
CA LEU A 4 27.87 -21.83 45.07
C LEU A 4 29.02 -21.51 44.11
N ILE A 5 29.28 -22.33 43.09
CA ILE A 5 30.45 -22.13 42.20
C ILE A 5 30.08 -21.79 40.74
N ILE A 6 28.81 -21.89 40.33
CA ILE A 6 28.41 -21.66 38.92
C ILE A 6 28.00 -20.19 38.64
N LEU A 7 27.91 -19.34 39.66
CA LEU A 7 27.37 -17.97 39.55
C LEU A 7 28.42 -16.85 39.39
N LEU A 8 29.58 -17.13 38.77
CA LEU A 8 30.68 -16.14 38.69
C LEU A 8 31.40 -16.05 37.33
N CYS A 9 30.76 -16.41 36.21
CA CYS A 9 31.38 -16.35 34.87
C CYS A 9 30.63 -15.48 33.84
N PHE A 10 29.60 -14.72 34.21
CA PHE A 10 28.72 -14.05 33.25
C PHE A 10 28.79 -12.51 33.17
N THR A 11 29.83 -11.86 33.73
CA THR A 11 29.87 -10.38 33.85
C THR A 11 31.02 -9.68 33.12
N ALA A 12 31.67 -10.30 32.12
CA ALA A 12 32.90 -9.75 31.52
C ALA A 12 32.86 -9.40 30.01
N CYS A 13 31.72 -9.07 29.40
CA CYS A 13 31.67 -8.83 27.95
C CYS A 13 30.96 -7.55 27.47
N LEU A 14 30.94 -6.44 28.21
CA LEU A 14 30.27 -5.20 27.74
C LEU A 14 31.12 -3.92 27.77
N MET A 15 32.38 -3.96 27.32
CA MET A 15 33.08 -2.73 26.89
C MET A 15 34.06 -3.00 25.74
N ALA A 16 33.56 -2.99 24.49
CA ALA A 16 34.37 -2.71 23.30
C ALA A 16 33.48 -2.49 22.07
N CYS A 17 33.11 -1.23 21.81
CA CYS A 17 32.93 -0.67 20.46
C CYS A 17 32.52 0.80 20.59
N ASN A 18 33.50 1.70 20.61
CA ASN A 18 33.28 3.09 20.23
C ASN A 18 34.40 3.45 19.24
N ASN A 19 34.09 3.40 17.96
CA ASN A 19 34.98 3.94 16.94
C ASN A 19 34.20 4.56 15.77
N SER A 20 34.53 5.84 15.58
CA SER A 20 34.60 6.62 14.34
C SER A 20 33.36 6.84 13.47
N GLY A 21 32.94 8.11 13.43
CA GLY A 21 32.27 8.73 12.30
C GLY A 21 32.13 10.24 12.52
N LYS A 22 33.19 11.00 12.20
CA LYS A 22 33.12 12.47 12.10
C LYS A 22 32.50 12.81 10.75
N GLU A 23 31.32 13.40 10.76
CA GLU A 23 30.80 14.16 9.62
C GLU A 23 31.56 15.49 9.51
N LYS A 24 31.94 15.82 8.28
CA LYS A 24 32.14 17.20 7.83
C LYS A 24 31.44 17.32 6.50
N ASP A 25 30.38 18.13 6.52
CA ASP A 25 29.80 18.80 5.38
C ASP A 25 30.87 19.57 4.60
N ASP A 26 30.77 19.52 3.27
CA ASP A 26 30.65 20.70 2.42
C ASP A 26 30.56 20.25 0.97
N PHE A 27 29.47 20.57 0.28
CA PHE A 27 29.53 21.07 -1.10
C PHE A 27 28.24 21.81 -1.44
N SER A 28 28.35 23.14 -1.34
CA SER A 28 27.51 24.11 -2.03
C SER A 28 27.76 24.02 -3.55
N ALA A 29 26.68 24.08 -4.33
CA ALA A 29 26.75 24.53 -5.72
C ALA A 29 25.43 25.22 -6.10
N GLU A 30 25.55 26.52 -6.35
CA GLU A 30 24.58 27.43 -6.92
C GLU A 30 24.02 27.00 -8.28
N ASN A 31 22.75 27.41 -8.49
CA ASN A 31 22.12 27.92 -9.71
C ASN A 31 22.65 27.47 -11.09
N ASP A 32 21.73 26.96 -11.92
CA ASP A 32 21.46 27.65 -13.18
C ASP A 32 20.04 27.32 -13.70
N SER A 33 19.16 28.32 -13.67
CA SER A 33 17.86 28.28 -14.34
C SER A 33 18.05 28.64 -15.81
N LYS A 34 17.83 27.68 -16.72
CA LYS A 34 17.77 27.97 -18.15
C LYS A 34 16.36 28.35 -18.59
N GLU A 35 16.28 29.64 -18.90
CA GLU A 35 15.30 30.41 -19.65
C GLU A 35 14.80 29.69 -20.92
N PHE A 36 13.48 29.45 -21.01
CA PHE A 36 12.80 29.03 -22.23
C PHE A 36 12.57 30.24 -23.14
N LYS A 37 13.20 30.25 -24.31
CA LYS A 37 12.93 31.22 -25.38
C LYS A 37 11.63 30.82 -26.11
N ASN A 38 10.69 31.75 -26.13
CA ASN A 38 9.54 31.75 -27.04
C ASN A 38 9.98 32.20 -28.43
N ASP A 39 9.54 31.50 -29.46
CA ASP A 39 9.54 32.00 -30.85
C ASP A 39 8.17 31.70 -31.47
N PRO A 40 7.37 32.71 -31.88
CA PRO A 40 6.12 32.53 -32.58
C PRO A 40 6.26 32.86 -34.08
N GLY A 41 5.75 32.00 -34.95
CA GLY A 41 5.53 32.43 -36.33
C GLY A 41 5.08 31.38 -37.34
N SER A 42 3.85 31.58 -37.84
CA SER A 42 3.38 31.27 -39.20
C SER A 42 3.09 29.78 -39.53
N SER A 43 2.07 29.37 -40.28
CA SER A 43 0.88 29.95 -40.91
C SER A 43 0.22 28.82 -41.72
N ILE A 44 -1.11 28.64 -41.56
CA ILE A 44 -2.12 28.29 -42.59
C ILE A 44 -1.88 27.04 -43.47
N GLN A 45 -2.76 26.02 -43.37
CA GLN A 45 -3.73 25.72 -44.45
C GLN A 45 -4.84 24.72 -44.06
N ASP A 46 -6.02 25.04 -44.56
CA ASP A 46 -7.35 24.46 -44.45
C ASP A 46 -7.59 23.44 -45.58
N GLN A 47 -8.34 22.35 -45.36
CA GLN A 47 -9.24 21.68 -46.34
C GLN A 47 -9.84 20.31 -45.87
N HIS A 48 -11.10 20.36 -45.45
CA HIS A 48 -12.31 19.68 -45.98
C HIS A 48 -12.32 18.20 -46.49
N ILE A 49 -13.04 17.34 -45.73
CA ILE A 49 -14.02 16.26 -46.03
C ILE A 49 -13.76 15.22 -47.15
N VAL A 50 -13.77 13.92 -46.77
CA VAL A 50 -14.57 12.85 -47.45
C VAL A 50 -15.10 11.86 -46.42
N ALA A 51 -16.42 11.64 -46.45
CA ALA A 51 -17.14 10.58 -45.77
C ALA A 51 -17.04 9.26 -46.56
N GLU A 52 -16.81 8.14 -45.87
CA GLU A 52 -17.13 6.81 -46.40
C GLU A 52 -17.90 5.99 -45.36
N GLU A 53 -19.15 5.71 -45.70
CA GLU A 53 -19.99 4.68 -45.09
C GLU A 53 -19.39 3.29 -45.33
N LYS A 54 -19.15 2.52 -44.25
CA LYS A 54 -19.05 1.05 -44.34
C LYS A 54 -19.89 0.39 -43.25
N LYS A 55 -21.10 0.02 -43.68
CA LYS A 55 -21.74 -1.29 -43.56
C LYS A 55 -21.65 -2.00 -42.20
N LYS A 56 -22.82 -2.06 -41.54
CA LYS A 56 -23.21 -3.01 -40.49
C LYS A 56 -22.51 -4.37 -40.66
N THR A 57 -21.75 -4.75 -39.65
CA THR A 57 -21.60 -6.15 -39.26
C THR A 57 -22.02 -6.25 -37.81
N GLU A 58 -23.22 -6.77 -37.62
CA GLU A 58 -23.76 -7.19 -36.33
C GLU A 58 -22.91 -8.38 -35.87
N ILE A 59 -21.94 -8.09 -35.00
CA ILE A 59 -21.19 -9.14 -34.31
C ILE A 59 -22.00 -9.45 -33.06
N ASP A 60 -22.71 -10.57 -33.13
CA ASP A 60 -23.23 -11.30 -31.98
C ASP A 60 -22.06 -11.59 -31.03
N ARG A 61 -21.90 -10.72 -30.04
CA ARG A 61 -20.98 -10.95 -28.93
C ARG A 61 -21.74 -11.76 -27.91
N THR A 62 -21.63 -13.07 -28.09
CA THR A 62 -21.69 -14.05 -27.03
C THR A 62 -21.11 -13.44 -25.75
N GLU A 63 -21.90 -13.46 -24.67
CA GLU A 63 -21.48 -13.07 -23.32
C GLU A 63 -20.24 -13.88 -22.92
N ASN A 64 -19.07 -13.33 -23.19
CA ASN A 64 -17.84 -13.83 -22.61
C ASN A 64 -17.70 -13.18 -21.24
N SER A 65 -18.43 -13.73 -20.26
CA SER A 65 -18.18 -13.50 -18.84
C SER A 65 -16.81 -14.07 -18.49
N ASN A 66 -15.73 -13.33 -18.80
CA ASN A 66 -14.39 -13.51 -18.24
C ASN A 66 -13.50 -12.32 -18.66
N SER A 67 -13.63 -11.19 -17.96
CA SER A 67 -12.55 -10.20 -17.84
C SER A 67 -12.63 -9.49 -16.48
N ALA A 68 -12.02 -10.10 -15.46
CA ALA A 68 -11.59 -9.39 -14.27
C ALA A 68 -10.52 -8.35 -14.68
N THR A 69 -10.60 -7.04 -14.37
CA THR A 69 -11.63 -6.27 -13.65
C THR A 69 -11.36 -4.76 -13.83
N ALA A 70 -12.38 -3.90 -13.68
CA ALA A 70 -12.18 -2.49 -13.34
C ALA A 70 -11.97 -2.35 -11.81
N ILE A 71 -10.75 -2.04 -11.37
CA ILE A 71 -10.25 -2.26 -10.00
C ILE A 71 -10.20 -1.04 -9.05
N PRO A 72 -10.22 0.23 -9.48
CA PRO A 72 -10.44 1.30 -8.52
C PRO A 72 -11.89 1.32 -7.99
N GLY A 73 -12.07 1.65 -6.72
CA GLY A 73 -13.38 1.84 -6.12
C GLY A 73 -13.43 1.62 -4.62
N THR A 74 -14.62 1.84 -4.04
CA THR A 74 -14.90 1.57 -2.63
C THR A 74 -15.56 0.20 -2.48
N TYR A 75 -15.04 -0.59 -1.56
CA TYR A 75 -15.52 -1.93 -1.25
C TYR A 75 -15.82 -2.02 0.25
N PHE A 76 -16.80 -2.82 0.64
CA PHE A 76 -17.15 -3.07 2.03
C PHE A 76 -16.91 -4.53 2.41
N ASN A 77 -16.43 -4.78 3.63
CA ASN A 77 -16.23 -6.12 4.14
C ASN A 77 -17.59 -6.77 4.44
N THR A 78 -17.86 -7.91 3.80
CA THR A 78 -19.14 -8.61 3.90
C THR A 78 -19.36 -9.29 5.25
N GLU A 79 -18.31 -9.44 6.06
CA GLU A 79 -18.37 -9.95 7.44
C GLU A 79 -18.79 -8.89 8.45
N HIS A 80 -18.76 -7.60 8.07
CA HIS A 80 -19.03 -6.45 8.95
C HIS A 80 -20.12 -5.52 8.40
N GLN A 81 -21.28 -6.09 8.08
CA GLN A 81 -22.41 -5.36 7.47
C GLN A 81 -23.02 -4.29 8.39
N GLU A 82 -22.72 -4.36 9.68
CA GLU A 82 -23.11 -3.36 10.68
C GLU A 82 -22.47 -1.98 10.44
N ASP A 83 -21.29 -1.90 9.81
CA ASP A 83 -20.60 -0.63 9.50
C ASP A 83 -21.06 -0.02 8.17
N THR A 84 -22.34 0.35 8.13
CA THR A 84 -22.95 1.04 6.98
C THR A 84 -22.26 2.37 6.62
N SER A 85 -21.62 2.99 7.63
CA SER A 85 -20.90 4.26 7.52
C SER A 85 -19.48 4.16 6.97
N CYS A 86 -18.94 2.96 6.75
CA CYS A 86 -17.53 2.77 6.36
C CYS A 86 -16.52 3.42 7.33
N LYS A 87 -16.74 3.30 8.65
CA LYS A 87 -15.81 3.81 9.66
C LYS A 87 -14.49 3.04 9.69
N CYS A 88 -14.53 1.73 9.50
CA CYS A 88 -13.34 0.87 9.64
C CYS A 88 -13.29 -0.30 8.65
N TYR A 89 -14.44 -0.75 8.14
CA TYR A 89 -14.54 -2.01 7.39
C TYR A 89 -14.76 -1.81 5.89
N CYS A 90 -14.35 -0.65 5.35
CA CYS A 90 -14.35 -0.38 3.92
C CYS A 90 -12.93 -0.15 3.41
N LEU A 91 -12.69 -0.55 2.16
CA LEU A 91 -11.44 -0.36 1.44
C LEU A 91 -11.69 0.58 0.26
N GLU A 92 -10.95 1.68 0.22
CA GLU A 92 -10.81 2.48 -0.99
C GLU A 92 -9.60 1.97 -1.77
N VAL A 93 -9.86 1.18 -2.82
CA VAL A 93 -8.82 0.64 -3.69
C VAL A 93 -8.46 1.71 -4.71
N ALA A 94 -7.25 2.26 -4.60
CA ALA A 94 -6.73 3.27 -5.50
C ALA A 94 -5.37 2.81 -6.06
N THR A 95 -5.33 2.42 -7.33
CA THR A 95 -4.11 1.89 -7.97
C THR A 95 -3.03 2.95 -8.23
N ASN A 96 -3.36 4.24 -8.11
CA ASN A 96 -2.47 5.38 -8.34
C ASN A 96 -2.39 6.30 -7.12
N GLY A 97 -2.14 5.76 -5.93
CA GLY A 97 -2.01 6.55 -4.71
C GLY A 97 -1.93 5.71 -3.45
N THR A 98 -2.33 6.33 -2.34
CA THR A 98 -2.51 5.66 -1.06
C THR A 98 -3.92 5.88 -0.52
N SER A 99 -4.46 4.91 0.19
CA SER A 99 -5.68 5.08 0.98
C SER A 99 -5.45 4.74 2.45
N GLU A 100 -6.29 5.31 3.32
CA GLU A 100 -6.25 5.05 4.74
C GLU A 100 -6.94 3.71 5.04
N LEU A 101 -6.29 2.83 5.80
CA LEU A 101 -6.85 1.59 6.32
C LEU A 101 -7.02 1.68 7.82
N CYS A 102 -8.14 1.17 8.32
CA CYS A 102 -8.43 1.08 9.74
C CYS A 102 -8.05 -0.31 10.27
N LEU A 103 -7.06 -0.37 11.18
CA LEU A 103 -6.62 -1.62 11.83
C LEU A 103 -7.39 -1.89 13.12
N LYS A 104 -7.89 -0.83 13.76
CA LYS A 104 -8.73 -0.86 14.94
C LYS A 104 -9.47 0.48 15.05
N GLU A 105 -10.79 0.40 15.15
CA GLU A 105 -11.66 1.57 15.20
C GLU A 105 -11.20 2.56 16.30
N ASN A 106 -11.11 3.85 15.95
CA ASN A 106 -10.74 4.96 16.82
C ASN A 106 -9.33 4.90 17.44
N GLU A 107 -8.47 3.96 17.02
CA GLU A 107 -7.15 3.76 17.64
C GLU A 107 -6.01 3.66 16.64
N MET A 108 -6.19 2.90 15.55
CA MET A 108 -5.09 2.54 14.65
C MET A 108 -5.48 2.65 13.18
N TYR A 109 -4.80 3.56 12.48
CA TYR A 109 -5.00 3.90 11.08
C TYR A 109 -3.66 4.00 10.34
N ILE A 110 -3.55 3.37 9.18
CA ILE A 110 -2.34 3.42 8.35
C ILE A 110 -2.65 3.95 6.97
N ASN A 111 -1.67 4.56 6.32
CA ASN A 111 -1.71 4.74 4.88
C ASN A 111 -1.20 3.48 4.21
N ALA A 112 -1.86 3.05 3.15
CA ALA A 112 -1.47 1.91 2.37
C ALA A 112 -1.42 2.23 0.88
N ARG A 113 -0.37 1.76 0.20
CA ARG A 113 -0.22 1.87 -1.25
C ARG A 113 -0.68 0.59 -1.91
N PHE A 114 -1.47 0.70 -2.96
CA PHE A 114 -1.98 -0.44 -3.72
C PHE A 114 -1.17 -0.57 -5.01
N GLN A 115 -0.75 -1.79 -5.33
CA GLN A 115 -0.01 -2.08 -6.55
C GLN A 115 -0.59 -3.33 -7.19
N GLN A 116 -0.96 -3.21 -8.46
CA GLN A 116 -1.43 -4.36 -9.22
C GLN A 116 -0.29 -5.35 -9.50
N ASP A 117 -0.56 -6.64 -9.32
CA ASP A 117 0.34 -7.76 -9.56
C ASP A 117 -0.43 -8.91 -10.22
N GLY A 118 -0.42 -8.91 -11.56
CA GLY A 118 -1.31 -9.75 -12.35
C GLY A 118 -2.78 -9.44 -12.06
N ASN A 119 -3.51 -10.45 -11.60
CA ASN A 119 -4.91 -10.32 -11.19
C ASN A 119 -5.07 -9.87 -9.75
N ASN A 120 -4.00 -9.92 -8.95
CA ASN A 120 -4.03 -9.55 -7.54
C ASN A 120 -3.65 -8.08 -7.37
N ILE A 121 -3.90 -7.58 -6.16
CA ILE A 121 -3.45 -6.26 -5.74
C ILE A 121 -2.69 -6.43 -4.43
N ASN A 122 -1.41 -6.12 -4.48
CA ASN A 122 -0.57 -6.09 -3.29
C ASN A 122 -0.78 -4.77 -2.56
N ILE A 123 -1.00 -4.86 -1.25
CA ILE A 123 -1.18 -3.71 -0.36
C ILE A 123 0.09 -3.56 0.47
N PHE A 124 0.73 -2.39 0.40
CA PHE A 124 1.98 -2.07 1.08
C PHE A 124 1.74 -1.05 2.18
N TYR A 125 2.41 -1.23 3.32
CA TYR A 125 2.44 -0.21 4.37
C TYR A 125 3.12 1.07 3.87
N ASN A 126 2.54 2.23 4.16
CA ASN A 126 3.09 3.54 3.82
C ASN A 126 2.99 4.54 4.98
N GLY A 127 3.28 4.08 6.20
CA GLY A 127 3.26 4.92 7.39
C GLY A 127 1.92 4.94 8.13
N ARG A 128 1.95 5.35 9.40
CA ARG A 128 0.74 5.59 10.20
C ARG A 128 0.09 6.91 9.79
N THR A 129 -1.22 7.04 9.97
CA THR A 129 -1.90 8.33 9.80
C THR A 129 -1.88 9.12 11.11
N ALA A 130 -2.11 10.43 11.02
CA ALA A 130 -2.18 11.32 12.18
C ALA A 130 -3.33 10.98 13.16
N LYS A 131 -4.30 10.15 12.73
CA LYS A 131 -5.41 9.68 13.58
C LYS A 131 -4.99 8.55 14.53
N THR A 132 -3.83 7.94 14.31
CA THR A 132 -3.36 6.82 15.14
C THR A 132 -2.89 7.30 16.51
N THR A 133 -3.50 6.75 17.56
CA THR A 133 -3.16 7.04 18.97
C THR A 133 -2.27 5.98 19.60
N ALA A 134 -2.06 4.83 18.92
CA ALA A 134 -1.21 3.75 19.39
C ALA A 134 0.30 4.07 19.22
N GLU A 135 0.83 4.94 20.07
CA GLU A 135 2.23 5.43 20.00
C GLU A 135 3.30 4.39 20.35
N LYS A 136 2.94 3.33 21.09
CA LYS A 136 3.90 2.31 21.55
C LYS A 136 4.30 1.31 20.46
N ILE A 137 3.59 1.28 19.34
CA ILE A 137 3.93 0.43 18.20
C ILE A 137 5.13 1.07 17.48
N PRO A 138 6.17 0.29 17.14
CA PRO A 138 7.37 0.79 16.48
C PRO A 138 7.11 1.00 14.98
N TRP A 139 6.19 1.90 14.65
CA TRP A 139 5.73 2.17 13.27
C TRP A 139 6.88 2.41 12.29
N GLU A 140 7.90 3.15 12.72
CA GLU A 140 9.09 3.48 11.91
C GLU A 140 10.01 2.28 11.62
N LYS A 141 9.81 1.14 12.30
CA LYS A 141 10.57 -0.09 12.04
C LYS A 141 9.89 -0.98 11.00
N PHE A 142 8.62 -0.73 10.70
CA PHE A 142 7.91 -1.57 9.73
C PHE A 142 8.38 -1.30 8.32
N GLU A 143 8.60 -2.39 7.61
CA GLU A 143 9.01 -2.32 6.22
C GLU A 143 7.85 -1.88 5.31
N THR A 144 8.19 -1.05 4.32
CA THR A 144 7.26 -0.52 3.32
C THR A 144 7.36 -1.23 1.97
N GLY A 145 8.44 -2.00 1.77
CA GLY A 145 8.76 -2.70 0.51
C GLY A 145 8.11 -4.07 0.35
N MET A 146 7.46 -4.60 1.39
CA MET A 146 6.82 -5.91 1.36
C MET A 146 5.30 -5.80 1.58
N PRO A 147 4.47 -6.63 0.88
CA PRO A 147 3.03 -6.57 1.05
C PRO A 147 2.60 -6.96 2.46
N ILE A 148 1.75 -6.13 3.08
CA ILE A 148 1.08 -6.41 4.35
C ILE A 148 -0.26 -7.13 4.16
N ALA A 149 -0.81 -7.08 2.95
CA ALA A 149 -2.01 -7.82 2.55
C ALA A 149 -2.05 -8.00 1.03
N VAL A 150 -2.88 -8.94 0.57
CA VAL A 150 -3.15 -9.19 -0.85
C VAL A 150 -4.66 -9.23 -1.07
N LEU A 151 -5.16 -8.45 -2.03
CA LEU A 151 -6.51 -8.60 -2.56
C LEU A 151 -6.48 -9.51 -3.79
N SER A 152 -7.29 -10.55 -3.77
CA SER A 152 -7.44 -11.51 -4.88
C SER A 152 -8.89 -11.50 -5.38
N PRO A 153 -9.14 -11.38 -6.69
CA PRO A 153 -10.49 -11.41 -7.22
C PRO A 153 -11.13 -12.80 -7.08
N GLU A 154 -12.40 -12.83 -6.70
CA GLU A 154 -13.24 -14.03 -6.66
C GLU A 154 -14.08 -14.16 -7.94
N THR A 155 -14.63 -15.35 -8.21
CA THR A 155 -15.36 -15.65 -9.45
C THR A 155 -16.64 -14.84 -9.63
N ASN A 156 -17.18 -14.27 -8.55
CA ASN A 156 -18.38 -13.46 -8.52
C ASN A 156 -18.11 -11.95 -8.64
N GLY A 157 -16.84 -11.53 -8.81
CA GLY A 157 -16.43 -10.13 -8.88
C GLY A 157 -16.15 -9.46 -7.52
N ASP A 158 -16.30 -10.19 -6.41
CA ASP A 158 -15.85 -9.76 -5.10
C ASP A 158 -14.31 -9.85 -4.99
N LEU A 159 -13.75 -9.24 -3.95
CA LEU A 159 -12.31 -9.29 -3.65
C LEU A 159 -12.09 -9.97 -2.29
N LYS A 160 -11.19 -10.93 -2.22
CA LYS A 160 -10.76 -11.53 -0.96
C LYS A 160 -9.47 -10.88 -0.48
N LEU A 161 -9.48 -10.32 0.75
CA LEU A 161 -8.28 -9.81 1.40
C LEU A 161 -7.66 -10.87 2.30
N ASP A 162 -6.40 -11.19 2.02
CA ASP A 162 -5.54 -12.06 2.84
C ASP A 162 -4.50 -11.21 3.56
N TRP A 163 -4.62 -11.11 4.88
CA TRP A 163 -3.72 -10.30 5.71
C TRP A 163 -2.43 -11.04 6.03
N LYS A 164 -1.29 -10.45 5.63
CA LYS A 164 0.07 -11.00 5.81
C LYS A 164 0.77 -10.47 7.07
N GLY A 165 0.40 -9.27 7.51
CA GLY A 165 1.01 -8.61 8.67
C GLY A 165 2.24 -7.80 8.33
N PHE A 166 2.68 -7.03 9.32
CA PHE A 166 3.88 -6.19 9.23
C PHE A 166 5.15 -7.02 9.31
N ARG A 167 6.24 -6.45 8.76
CA ARG A 167 7.57 -7.06 8.81
C ARG A 167 8.62 -6.11 9.38
N ILE A 168 9.59 -6.69 10.06
CA ILE A 168 10.81 -6.05 10.55
C ILE A 168 11.97 -6.98 10.17
N ASP A 169 12.99 -6.45 9.51
CA ASP A 169 14.20 -7.17 9.11
C ASP A 169 13.95 -8.46 8.29
N GLY A 170 12.94 -8.45 7.41
CA GLY A 170 12.58 -9.57 6.56
C GLY A 170 11.53 -10.51 7.16
N GLU A 171 11.30 -10.43 8.46
CA GLU A 171 10.47 -11.37 9.22
C GLU A 171 9.13 -10.78 9.62
N ILE A 172 8.10 -11.63 9.74
CA ILE A 172 6.80 -11.21 10.27
C ILE A 172 6.99 -10.74 11.71
N ALA A 173 6.61 -9.50 11.98
CA ALA A 173 6.66 -8.95 13.32
C ALA A 173 5.55 -9.58 14.17
N ILE A 174 5.84 -10.68 14.85
CA ILE A 174 4.87 -11.57 15.51
C ILE A 174 3.92 -10.81 16.44
N ASP A 175 4.46 -9.89 17.25
CA ASP A 175 3.68 -9.07 18.19
C ASP A 175 2.62 -8.19 17.50
N TYR A 176 2.80 -7.93 16.21
CA TYR A 176 1.96 -7.05 15.40
C TYR A 176 1.29 -7.76 14.22
N ALA A 177 1.52 -9.06 14.04
CA ALA A 177 1.05 -9.83 12.89
C ALA A 177 -0.49 -9.85 12.79
N LEU A 178 -1.18 -9.76 13.93
CA LEU A 178 -2.64 -9.77 14.00
C LEU A 178 -3.28 -8.37 13.89
N LEU A 179 -2.49 -7.29 13.90
CA LEU A 179 -3.00 -5.94 13.69
C LEU A 179 -3.59 -5.88 12.28
N GLY A 180 -4.87 -5.54 12.12
CA GLY A 180 -5.55 -5.58 10.82
C GLY A 180 -6.18 -6.93 10.46
N LYS A 181 -5.72 -8.07 11.02
CA LYS A 181 -6.36 -9.36 10.73
C LYS A 181 -7.82 -9.43 11.18
N LYS A 182 -8.17 -8.76 12.28
CA LYS A 182 -9.55 -8.75 12.79
C LYS A 182 -10.48 -7.76 12.09
N THR A 183 -9.94 -6.76 11.39
CA THR A 183 -10.74 -5.69 10.78
C THR A 183 -10.73 -5.75 9.26
N LEU A 184 -9.61 -6.14 8.67
CA LEU A 184 -9.40 -6.07 7.24
C LEU A 184 -9.50 -7.43 6.54
N GLU A 185 -9.22 -8.55 7.22
CA GLU A 185 -9.36 -9.89 6.61
C GLU A 185 -10.82 -10.13 6.18
N GLY A 186 -11.01 -10.80 5.05
CA GLY A 186 -12.34 -11.26 4.62
C GLY A 186 -12.65 -10.99 3.16
N THR A 187 -13.92 -11.19 2.79
CA THR A 187 -14.43 -10.95 1.43
C THR A 187 -15.08 -9.56 1.34
N TYR A 188 -14.72 -8.84 0.30
CA TYR A 188 -15.12 -7.47 0.01
C TYR A 188 -15.99 -7.39 -1.23
N LYS A 189 -17.14 -6.77 -1.07
CA LYS A 189 -18.05 -6.50 -2.17
C LYS A 189 -17.98 -5.03 -2.55
N LYS A 190 -18.07 -4.73 -3.85
CA LYS A 190 -18.10 -3.34 -4.33
C LYS A 190 -19.36 -2.64 -3.79
N LYS A 191 -19.17 -1.45 -3.22
CA LYS A 191 -20.26 -0.63 -2.67
C LYS A 191 -21.07 0.02 -3.77
#